data_AF-A0A1I0U3P1-F1
#
_entry.id   AF-A0A1I0U3P1-F1
#
_cell.length_a   1.000
_cell.length_b   1.000
_cell.length_c   1.000
_cell.angle_alpha   90.00
_cell.angle_beta   90.00
_cell.angle_gamma   90.00
#
_symmetry.space_group_name_H-M   'P 1'
#
loop_
_entity.id
_entity.type
_entity.pdbx_description
1 polymer ?
#
loop_
_entity_poly.entity_id
_entity_poly.type
_entity_poly.pdbx_seq_one_letter_code
_entity_poly.pdbx_strand_id
1 'polypeptide(L)'
;MSGLVEIPETVNKLIDFLDQKANEGNQWVVYDTDNPIGSPYELDCFFEEIDALDYAKEYQQIFNWHEAVPIANLLYGLKQLQRDWLLHPNENGNSHSDLLFKTNHIMNLNNLEDLKKEMKKLGFGDAHIAKMEEHMRKDEPFFKLHDTVKATRGQVDITLQFKQSGQSDYYYLNRLEAVHNLAKPLEESQKYMIITHTPEGQDNGVKKMENLNEAVSYFKKQSGNVELAVGKSAASKTMLANMENGKINYVARDFERTFKSPPMPQTFWLNHGEGFGREHAANLVQGRSVYRDDLLNRDGVPYNAWVQLDTDKARDRNDNLTMRHFTDAYGYDVKAQLNNYRIKEMEDPKTAQKLENALLNGHRPLITVFKDGQENKMFLETAVRYGKLNFYREDGKPEKREQFLKETGLEVSNSFSKKMEQGKQKDVAQGQGMTM
;
A
#
# COMPACT_ATOMS: atom_id res chain seq x y z
N MET A 1 17.71 22.51 -10.99
CA MET A 1 18.80 21.59 -10.60
C MET A 1 19.22 21.74 -9.14
N SER A 2 19.36 22.95 -8.56
CA SER A 2 19.81 23.15 -7.16
C SER A 2 18.81 22.73 -6.05
N GLY A 3 17.88 21.83 -6.37
CA GLY A 3 17.00 21.15 -5.42
C GLY A 3 16.72 19.70 -5.82
N LEU A 4 17.41 19.20 -6.86
CA LEU A 4 17.20 17.88 -7.45
C LEU A 4 18.21 16.85 -6.91
N VAL A 5 19.37 17.30 -6.43
CA VAL A 5 20.40 16.51 -5.75
C VAL A 5 21.09 17.36 -4.69
N GLU A 6 21.32 16.76 -3.53
CA GLU A 6 21.76 17.44 -2.31
C GLU A 6 23.22 17.46 -1.98
N ILE A 7 23.84 16.29 -2.17
CA ILE A 7 25.07 15.92 -1.50
C ILE A 7 26.12 15.82 -2.62
N PRO A 8 27.24 16.55 -2.53
CA PRO A 8 28.35 16.47 -3.50
C PRO A 8 28.76 15.05 -3.85
N GLU A 9 28.84 14.17 -2.86
CA GLU A 9 29.18 12.77 -3.03
C GLU A 9 28.13 11.97 -3.81
N THR A 10 26.86 12.39 -3.76
CA THR A 10 25.76 11.76 -4.50
C THR A 10 25.78 12.14 -5.97
N VAL A 11 26.13 13.38 -6.31
CA VAL A 11 26.22 13.83 -7.72
C VAL A 11 27.19 13.00 -8.54
N ASN A 12 28.36 12.67 -7.99
CA ASN A 12 29.33 11.83 -8.69
C ASN A 12 28.77 10.44 -8.98
N LYS A 13 28.11 9.82 -7.99
CA LYS A 13 27.49 8.50 -8.14
C LYS A 13 26.35 8.50 -9.17
N LEU A 14 25.56 9.58 -9.21
CA LEU A 14 24.47 9.72 -10.17
C LEU A 14 25.00 9.95 -11.60
N ILE A 15 26.06 10.75 -11.75
CA ILE A 15 26.73 10.94 -13.04
C ILE A 15 27.29 9.60 -13.54
N ASP A 16 28.05 8.88 -12.71
CA ASP A 16 28.64 7.59 -13.08
C ASP A 16 27.56 6.58 -13.49
N PHE A 17 26.47 6.51 -12.73
CA PHE A 17 25.34 5.64 -13.03
C PHE A 17 24.65 6.01 -14.36
N LEU A 18 24.35 7.29 -14.59
CA LEU A 18 23.67 7.74 -15.79
C LEU A 18 24.56 7.62 -17.04
N ASP A 19 25.87 7.89 -16.93
CA ASP A 19 26.83 7.66 -18.00
C ASP A 19 26.93 6.15 -18.31
N GLN A 20 26.92 5.28 -17.29
CA GLN A 20 26.83 3.82 -17.50
C GLN A 20 25.54 3.43 -18.21
N LYS A 21 24.38 3.94 -17.78
CA LYS A 21 23.08 3.61 -18.39
C LYS A 21 22.95 4.09 -19.82
N ALA A 22 23.50 5.27 -20.13
CA ALA A 22 23.60 5.78 -21.49
C ALA A 22 24.47 4.87 -22.37
N ASN A 23 25.61 4.38 -21.86
CA ASN A 23 26.47 3.44 -22.58
C ASN A 23 25.79 2.07 -22.80
N GLU A 24 24.88 1.68 -21.91
CA GLU A 24 24.03 0.49 -22.05
C GLU A 24 22.87 0.69 -23.05
N GLY A 25 22.72 1.89 -23.62
CA GLY A 25 21.74 2.22 -24.66
C GLY A 25 20.46 2.89 -24.16
N ASN A 26 20.34 3.15 -22.85
CA ASN A 26 19.20 3.91 -22.32
C ASN A 26 19.29 5.38 -22.76
N GLN A 27 18.16 5.97 -23.11
CA GLN A 27 18.08 7.38 -23.53
C GLN A 27 17.26 8.25 -22.57
N TRP A 28 16.40 7.63 -21.75
CA TRP A 28 15.46 8.33 -20.88
C TRP A 28 15.60 7.88 -19.42
N VAL A 29 15.26 8.77 -18.51
CA VAL A 29 15.25 8.53 -17.06
C VAL A 29 13.98 9.10 -16.45
N VAL A 30 13.40 8.37 -15.50
CA VAL A 30 12.28 8.81 -14.68
C VAL A 30 12.73 8.93 -13.23
N TYR A 31 12.30 10.01 -12.59
CA TYR A 31 12.50 10.25 -11.16
C TYR A 31 11.28 10.96 -10.54
N ASP A 32 11.17 10.88 -9.22
CA ASP A 32 10.18 11.59 -8.42
C ASP A 32 10.53 13.09 -8.37
N THR A 33 9.61 13.96 -8.78
CA THR A 33 9.85 15.42 -8.81
C THR A 33 9.68 16.10 -7.47
N ASP A 34 8.93 15.50 -6.55
CA ASP A 34 8.66 16.06 -5.23
C ASP A 34 9.77 15.72 -4.24
N ASN A 35 10.51 14.64 -4.53
CA ASN A 35 11.61 14.17 -3.70
C ASN A 35 12.97 14.32 -4.40
N PRO A 36 13.95 14.88 -3.70
CA PRO A 36 15.29 14.95 -4.26
C PRO A 36 16.01 13.61 -4.36
N ILE A 37 16.91 13.50 -5.35
CA ILE A 37 17.54 12.25 -5.75
C ILE A 37 18.76 12.01 -4.86
N GLY A 38 18.59 11.15 -3.86
CA GLY A 38 19.62 10.75 -2.91
C GLY A 38 20.44 9.55 -3.37
N SER A 39 19.99 8.79 -4.37
CA SER A 39 20.73 7.64 -4.88
C SER A 39 20.34 7.18 -6.30
N PRO A 40 21.20 6.41 -6.99
CA PRO A 40 20.85 5.81 -8.28
C PRO A 40 19.62 4.88 -8.26
N TYR A 41 19.21 4.36 -7.11
CA TYR A 41 18.05 3.48 -6.97
C TYR A 41 16.71 4.21 -7.11
N GLU A 42 16.73 5.54 -7.16
CA GLU A 42 15.56 6.40 -7.37
C GLU A 42 15.44 6.86 -8.82
N LEU A 43 16.29 6.32 -9.70
CA LEU A 43 16.31 6.60 -11.12
C LEU A 43 15.95 5.33 -11.89
N ASP A 44 14.90 5.43 -12.70
CA ASP A 44 14.52 4.36 -13.62
C ASP A 44 14.88 4.77 -15.04
N CYS A 45 15.69 3.96 -15.74
CA CYS A 45 16.21 4.30 -17.07
C CYS A 45 15.57 3.43 -18.16
N PHE A 46 15.32 4.03 -19.33
CA PHE A 46 14.60 3.43 -20.45
C PHE A 46 15.31 3.67 -21.77
N PHE A 47 15.17 2.73 -22.70
CA PHE A 47 15.66 2.86 -24.08
C PHE A 47 14.88 3.92 -24.86
N GLU A 48 13.56 3.92 -24.75
CA GLU A 48 12.67 4.76 -25.54
C GLU A 48 11.87 5.74 -24.67
N GLU A 49 11.51 6.87 -25.28
CA GLU A 49 10.68 7.91 -24.65
C GLU A 49 9.32 7.36 -24.22
N ILE A 50 8.73 6.51 -25.04
CA ILE A 50 7.39 5.98 -24.81
C ILE A 50 7.35 5.11 -23.54
N ASP A 51 8.38 4.28 -23.32
CA ASP A 51 8.49 3.44 -22.12
C ASP A 51 8.68 4.28 -20.86
N ALA A 52 9.48 5.36 -20.94
CA ALA A 52 9.71 6.26 -19.82
C ALA A 52 8.46 7.07 -19.47
N LEU A 53 7.76 7.57 -20.50
CA LEU A 53 6.50 8.29 -20.31
C LEU A 53 5.42 7.37 -19.76
N ASP A 54 5.31 6.15 -20.26
CA ASP A 54 4.36 5.17 -19.74
C ASP A 54 4.75 4.72 -18.33
N TYR A 55 6.05 4.65 -18.03
CA TYR A 55 6.54 4.42 -16.68
C TYR A 55 6.07 5.52 -15.73
N ALA A 56 6.37 6.77 -16.05
CA ALA A 56 5.96 7.93 -15.26
C ALA A 56 4.44 8.03 -15.09
N LYS A 57 3.67 7.65 -16.12
CA LYS A 57 2.20 7.65 -16.08
C LYS A 57 1.60 6.51 -15.25
N GLU A 58 2.24 5.34 -15.19
CA GLU A 58 1.71 4.16 -14.49
C GLU A 58 1.69 4.34 -12.96
N TYR A 59 2.55 5.21 -12.41
CA TYR A 59 2.55 5.56 -10.98
C TYR A 59 1.55 6.67 -10.62
N GLN A 60 0.70 7.12 -11.56
CA GLN A 60 -0.36 8.09 -11.29
C GLN A 60 -1.49 7.43 -10.48
N GLN A 61 -1.45 7.54 -9.16
CA GLN A 61 -2.56 7.11 -8.30
C GLN A 61 -3.52 8.26 -7.97
N ILE A 62 -3.00 9.47 -7.67
CA ILE A 62 -3.82 10.66 -7.35
C ILE A 62 -3.24 11.98 -7.91
N PHE A 63 -1.93 12.17 -8.09
CA PHE A 63 -1.35 13.36 -8.76
C PHE A 63 -0.13 12.99 -9.65
N ASN A 64 0.34 13.91 -10.50
CA ASN A 64 1.44 13.72 -11.46
C ASN A 64 2.84 13.82 -10.79
N TRP A 65 3.33 12.72 -10.20
CA TRP A 65 4.53 12.72 -9.32
C TRP A 65 5.83 12.14 -9.92
N HIS A 66 5.86 11.77 -11.19
CA HIS A 66 7.07 11.24 -11.84
C HIS A 66 7.32 11.98 -13.16
N GLU A 67 8.56 12.41 -13.39
CA GLU A 67 8.96 13.12 -14.61
C GLU A 67 9.91 12.26 -15.44
N ALA A 68 9.57 12.05 -16.71
CA ALA A 68 10.44 11.42 -17.68
C ALA A 68 11.24 12.48 -18.45
N VAL A 69 12.56 12.40 -18.39
CA VAL A 69 13.46 13.29 -19.14
C VAL A 69 14.54 12.51 -19.88
N PRO A 70 15.14 13.07 -20.94
CA PRO A 70 16.33 12.48 -21.54
C PRO A 70 17.48 12.40 -20.53
N ILE A 71 18.19 11.27 -20.49
CA ILE A 71 19.37 11.08 -19.63
C ILE A 71 20.40 12.18 -19.86
N ALA A 72 20.58 12.61 -21.12
CA ALA A 72 21.49 13.70 -21.47
C ALA A 72 21.15 15.03 -20.76
N ASN A 73 19.85 15.32 -20.56
CA ASN A 73 19.41 16.55 -19.92
C ASN A 73 19.72 16.53 -18.42
N LEU A 74 19.43 15.40 -17.76
CA LEU A 74 19.74 15.22 -16.34
C LEU A 74 21.27 15.22 -16.11
N LEU A 75 22.03 14.51 -16.93
CA LEU A 75 23.51 14.50 -16.90
C LEU A 75 24.10 15.89 -17.08
N TYR A 76 23.59 16.68 -18.03
CA TYR A 76 24.04 18.05 -18.23
C TYR A 76 23.86 18.87 -16.97
N GLY A 77 22.67 18.82 -16.36
CA GLY A 77 22.39 19.53 -15.12
C GLY A 77 23.30 19.08 -13.97
N LEU A 78 23.54 17.78 -13.82
CA LEU A 78 24.39 17.24 -12.74
C LEU A 78 25.86 17.65 -12.92
N LYS A 79 26.35 17.67 -14.16
CA LYS A 79 27.72 18.11 -14.48
C LYS A 79 27.91 19.61 -14.25
N GLN A 80 26.87 20.43 -14.45
CA GLN A 80 26.91 21.84 -14.06
C GLN A 80 26.96 21.98 -12.53
N LEU A 81 26.09 21.26 -11.82
CA LEU A 81 26.04 21.28 -10.35
C LEU A 81 27.38 20.83 -9.72
N GLN A 82 28.00 19.79 -10.29
CA GLN A 82 29.33 19.32 -9.90
C GLN A 82 30.40 20.40 -10.08
N ARG A 83 30.38 21.13 -11.21
CA ARG A 83 31.34 22.22 -11.49
C ARG A 83 31.13 23.39 -10.53
N ASP A 84 29.90 23.79 -10.29
CA ASP A 84 29.56 24.89 -9.40
C ASP A 84 30.03 24.60 -7.96
N TRP A 85 29.87 23.36 -7.50
CA TRP A 85 30.38 22.91 -6.20
C TRP A 85 31.91 22.84 -6.12
N LEU A 86 32.60 22.53 -7.22
CA LEU A 86 34.07 22.57 -7.29
C LEU A 86 34.62 24.00 -7.31
N LEU A 87 33.88 24.95 -7.89
CA LEU A 87 34.31 26.35 -8.04
C LEU A 87 34.03 27.22 -6.81
N HIS A 88 32.99 26.89 -6.03
CA HIS A 88 32.58 27.64 -4.84
C HIS A 88 32.48 26.74 -3.59
N PRO A 89 33.60 26.15 -3.10
CA PRO A 89 33.56 25.20 -1.99
C PRO A 89 33.13 25.83 -0.64
N ASN A 90 33.31 27.15 -0.46
CA ASN A 90 33.04 27.84 0.81
C ASN A 90 31.96 28.95 0.75
N GLU A 91 31.38 29.23 -0.42
CA GLU A 91 30.23 30.16 -0.56
C GLU A 91 28.90 29.43 -0.71
N ASN A 92 28.95 28.15 -1.07
CA ASN A 92 27.83 27.21 -0.91
C ASN A 92 27.78 26.62 0.52
N GLY A 93 28.61 27.14 1.43
CA GLY A 93 28.75 26.74 2.81
C GLY A 93 27.92 27.60 3.77
N ASN A 94 26.63 27.34 3.84
CA ASN A 94 25.88 27.39 5.11
C ASN A 94 25.36 25.94 5.31
N SER A 95 25.88 25.06 6.17
CA SER A 95 26.89 25.10 7.21
C SER A 95 27.78 23.84 7.10
N HIS A 96 29.10 24.00 7.23
CA HIS A 96 30.04 22.89 7.41
C HIS A 96 30.76 23.07 8.76
N SER A 97 29.95 23.21 9.81
CA SER A 97 30.38 23.20 11.21
C SER A 97 29.76 22.08 12.04
N ASP A 98 28.99 21.15 11.46
CA ASP A 98 28.32 20.08 12.23
C ASP A 98 28.89 18.67 12.04
N LEU A 99 29.86 18.50 11.13
CA LEU A 99 30.59 17.24 10.98
C LEU A 99 31.90 17.28 11.76
N LEU A 100 31.82 17.24 13.10
CA LEU A 100 32.83 16.58 13.97
C LEU A 100 32.51 16.63 15.48
N PHE A 101 31.26 16.44 15.91
CA PHE A 101 30.98 15.85 17.23
C PHE A 101 29.67 15.05 17.21
N LYS A 102 29.75 13.74 17.46
CA LYS A 102 28.61 12.96 17.97
C LYS A 102 28.11 13.64 19.25
N THR A 103 27.06 14.46 19.16
CA THR A 103 26.16 14.81 20.27
C THR A 103 24.98 15.62 19.73
N ASN A 104 23.81 14.98 19.67
CA ASN A 104 22.45 15.54 19.48
C ASN A 104 22.09 16.08 18.08
N HIS A 105 21.81 15.20 17.11
CA HIS A 105 20.92 15.60 16.01
C HIS A 105 19.58 15.96 16.64
N ILE A 106 19.13 17.20 16.46
CA ILE A 106 17.85 17.65 16.98
C ILE A 106 16.80 17.31 15.92
N MET A 107 15.91 16.37 16.25
CA MET A 107 14.79 15.95 15.40
C MET A 107 13.95 17.15 14.95
N ASN A 108 13.57 17.18 13.66
CA ASN A 108 12.68 18.19 13.11
C ASN A 108 11.27 18.07 13.70
N LEU A 109 10.92 18.97 14.63
CA LEU A 109 9.63 18.93 15.31
C LEU A 109 8.46 19.31 14.40
N ASN A 110 8.67 20.14 13.37
CA ASN A 110 7.60 20.49 12.44
C ASN A 110 7.25 19.28 11.55
N ASN A 111 8.26 18.65 10.96
CA ASN A 111 8.06 17.42 10.19
C ASN A 111 7.45 16.31 11.05
N LEU A 112 7.87 16.16 12.31
CA LEU A 112 7.24 15.22 13.23
C LEU A 112 5.75 15.53 13.44
N GLU A 113 5.37 16.78 13.70
CA GLU A 113 3.97 17.16 13.90
C GLU A 113 3.12 16.95 12.65
N ASP A 114 3.69 17.18 11.47
CA ASP A 114 2.99 16.91 10.20
C ASP A 114 2.84 15.40 9.97
N LEU A 115 3.90 14.62 10.13
CA LEU A 115 3.86 13.16 9.97
C LEU A 115 2.92 12.49 10.99
N LYS A 116 2.79 13.06 12.21
CA LYS A 116 1.76 12.66 13.19
C LYS A 116 0.34 12.88 12.67
N LYS A 117 0.05 14.02 12.02
CA LYS A 117 -1.27 14.30 11.44
C LYS A 117 -1.54 13.39 10.26
N GLU A 118 -0.54 13.18 9.39
CA GLU A 118 -0.62 12.26 8.25
C GLU A 118 -0.94 10.85 8.70
N MET A 119 -0.21 10.32 9.70
CA MET A 119 -0.47 9.00 10.29
C MET A 119 -1.89 8.87 10.83
N LYS A 120 -2.39 9.88 11.55
CA LYS A 120 -3.77 9.90 12.05
C LYS A 120 -4.79 9.90 10.91
N LYS A 121 -4.56 10.71 9.88
CA LYS A 121 -5.43 10.81 8.69
C LYS A 121 -5.49 9.49 7.93
N LEU A 122 -4.37 8.79 7.83
CA LEU A 122 -4.26 7.47 7.21
C LEU A 122 -4.82 6.33 8.08
N GLY A 123 -5.27 6.63 9.30
CA GLY A 123 -5.94 5.69 10.20
C GLY A 123 -5.01 4.94 11.16
N PHE A 124 -3.77 5.39 11.34
CA PHE A 124 -2.83 4.82 12.31
C PHE A 124 -2.95 5.49 13.68
N GLY A 125 -2.95 4.68 14.73
CA GLY A 125 -3.15 5.14 16.11
C GLY A 125 -1.87 5.59 16.82
N ASP A 126 -2.02 6.07 18.06
CA ASP A 126 -0.94 6.64 18.86
C ASP A 126 0.23 5.67 19.09
N ALA A 127 -0.02 4.37 19.14
CA ALA A 127 1.03 3.36 19.30
C ALA A 127 1.98 3.29 18.09
N HIS A 128 1.46 3.40 16.86
CA HIS A 128 2.27 3.45 15.64
C HIS A 128 3.02 4.77 15.53
N ILE A 129 2.34 5.87 15.89
CA ILE A 129 2.92 7.21 15.93
C ILE A 129 4.09 7.28 16.91
N ALA A 130 3.96 6.69 18.10
CA ALA A 130 5.04 6.66 19.09
C ALA A 130 6.27 5.89 18.58
N LYS A 131 6.06 4.75 17.88
CA LYS A 131 7.15 3.99 17.26
C LYS A 131 7.82 4.76 16.14
N MET A 132 7.04 5.40 15.26
CA MET A 132 7.56 6.29 14.22
C MET A 132 8.45 7.38 14.82
N GLU A 133 7.96 8.07 15.86
CA GLU A 133 8.71 9.12 16.55
C GLU A 133 9.97 8.56 17.23
N GLU A 134 9.95 7.33 17.75
CA GLU A 134 11.14 6.67 18.28
C GLU A 134 12.20 6.44 17.21
N HIS A 135 11.82 5.97 16.01
CA HIS A 135 12.75 5.80 14.89
C HIS A 135 13.32 7.14 14.40
N MET A 136 12.48 8.18 14.31
CA MET A 136 12.94 9.54 13.96
C MET A 136 13.92 10.09 15.00
N ARG A 137 13.67 9.88 16.31
CA ARG A 137 14.59 10.30 17.38
C ARG A 137 15.93 9.55 17.37
N LYS A 138 15.98 8.38 16.74
CA LYS A 138 17.20 7.59 16.55
C LYS A 138 17.93 7.93 15.25
N ASP A 139 17.41 8.90 14.48
CA ASP A 139 17.93 9.30 13.17
C ASP A 139 18.10 8.09 12.22
N GLU A 140 17.16 7.15 12.25
CA GLU A 140 17.20 6.00 11.35
C GLU A 140 16.76 6.44 9.95
N PRO A 141 17.62 6.41 8.91
CA PRO A 141 17.31 7.02 7.61
C PRO A 141 16.26 6.25 6.80
N PHE A 142 16.05 4.97 7.13
CA PHE A 142 15.02 4.12 6.56
C PHE A 142 14.54 3.16 7.65
N PHE A 143 13.22 3.11 7.84
CA PHE A 143 12.62 2.17 8.78
C PHE A 143 11.23 1.74 8.30
N LYS A 144 10.77 0.61 8.85
CA LYS A 144 9.45 0.07 8.57
C LYS A 144 8.65 -0.05 9.85
N LEU A 145 7.36 0.26 9.75
CA LEU A 145 6.39 -0.11 10.78
C LEU A 145 5.43 -1.14 10.23
N HIS A 146 5.07 -2.11 11.07
CA HIS A 146 4.11 -3.15 10.70
C HIS A 146 2.80 -2.97 11.46
N ASP A 147 1.73 -3.34 10.80
CA ASP A 147 0.38 -3.35 11.34
C ASP A 147 -0.41 -4.54 10.82
N THR A 148 -1.51 -4.86 11.52
CA THR A 148 -2.39 -5.95 11.14
C THR A 148 -3.85 -5.52 11.25
N VAL A 149 -4.61 -5.77 10.20
CA VAL A 149 -6.06 -5.57 10.16
C VAL A 149 -6.75 -6.93 10.11
N LYS A 150 -7.76 -7.12 10.95
CA LYS A 150 -8.59 -8.33 10.92
C LYS A 150 -9.34 -8.40 9.59
N ALA A 151 -9.16 -9.50 8.86
CA ALA A 151 -9.89 -9.76 7.62
C ALA A 151 -11.14 -10.60 7.88
N THR A 152 -12.05 -10.71 6.90
CA THR A 152 -13.14 -11.71 6.95
C THR A 152 -12.59 -13.12 7.11
N ARG A 153 -11.47 -13.40 6.45
CA ARG A 153 -10.74 -14.65 6.55
C ARG A 153 -9.25 -14.33 6.66
N GLY A 154 -8.61 -14.85 7.72
CA GLY A 154 -7.21 -14.57 8.01
C GLY A 154 -7.00 -13.14 8.49
N GLN A 155 -5.97 -12.46 7.99
CA GLN A 155 -5.62 -11.09 8.33
C GLN A 155 -5.07 -10.34 7.11
N VAL A 156 -5.05 -9.02 7.18
CA VAL A 156 -4.25 -8.19 6.27
C VAL A 156 -3.03 -7.69 7.02
N ASP A 157 -1.86 -8.00 6.49
CA ASP A 157 -0.60 -7.46 6.99
C ASP A 157 -0.29 -6.16 6.24
N ILE A 158 -0.03 -5.08 6.98
CA ILE A 158 0.32 -3.76 6.43
C ILE A 158 1.76 -3.43 6.80
N THR A 159 2.53 -2.95 5.84
CA THR A 159 3.90 -2.46 6.04
C THR A 159 3.99 -1.01 5.59
N LEU A 160 4.29 -0.13 6.52
CA LEU A 160 4.57 1.29 6.27
C LEU A 160 6.06 1.47 6.06
N GLN A 161 6.44 2.16 4.98
CA GLN A 161 7.85 2.39 4.64
C GLN A 161 8.19 3.86 4.77
N PHE A 162 9.01 4.17 5.77
CA PHE A 162 9.46 5.52 6.05
C PHE A 162 10.88 5.73 5.54
N LYS A 163 11.14 6.92 5.05
CA LYS A 163 12.46 7.32 4.58
C LYS A 163 12.74 8.76 4.94
N GLN A 164 13.96 9.03 5.40
CA GLN A 164 14.48 10.38 5.56
C GLN A 164 14.97 10.93 4.22
N SER A 165 14.77 12.23 4.00
CA SER A 165 15.36 12.95 2.87
C SER A 165 16.89 12.83 2.86
N GLY A 166 17.49 12.91 1.68
CA GLY A 166 18.91 13.18 1.56
C GLY A 166 19.28 14.64 1.87
N GLN A 167 18.34 15.61 1.78
CA GLN A 167 18.63 17.08 1.88
C GLN A 167 18.32 17.68 3.20
N SER A 168 17.49 17.00 3.94
CA SER A 168 16.85 17.60 5.07
C SER A 168 16.66 16.55 6.14
N ASP A 169 16.30 17.07 7.29
CA ASP A 169 15.88 16.31 8.45
C ASP A 169 14.41 15.83 8.31
N TYR A 170 13.78 15.98 7.14
CA TYR A 170 12.43 15.51 6.88
C TYR A 170 12.37 13.99 6.69
N TYR A 171 11.34 13.41 7.28
CA TYR A 171 10.89 12.05 7.09
C TYR A 171 9.59 12.03 6.32
N TYR A 172 9.45 11.03 5.45
CA TYR A 172 8.27 10.83 4.62
C TYR A 172 7.74 9.40 4.72
N LEU A 173 6.42 9.28 4.63
CA LEU A 173 5.70 8.02 4.43
C LEU A 173 5.17 7.98 3.00
N ASN A 174 5.99 7.53 2.05
CA ASN A 174 5.65 7.58 0.62
C ASN A 174 4.75 6.42 0.18
N ARG A 175 4.82 5.29 0.88
CA ARG A 175 4.02 4.11 0.53
C ARG A 175 3.67 3.25 1.72
N LEU A 176 2.55 2.55 1.58
CA LEU A 176 2.23 1.38 2.36
C LEU A 176 2.05 0.17 1.43
N GLU A 177 2.39 -1.00 1.93
CA GLU A 177 2.09 -2.28 1.29
C GLU A 177 1.05 -3.02 2.13
N ALA A 178 0.03 -3.59 1.48
CA ALA A 178 -0.94 -4.46 2.14
C ALA A 178 -0.95 -5.86 1.51
N VAL A 179 -1.05 -6.88 2.35
CA VAL A 179 -1.03 -8.29 1.95
C VAL A 179 -2.21 -9.01 2.58
N HIS A 180 -3.14 -9.55 1.78
CA HIS A 180 -4.22 -10.38 2.32
C HIS A 180 -3.72 -11.81 2.56
N ASN A 181 -3.55 -12.15 3.84
CA ASN A 181 -3.07 -13.43 4.29
C ASN A 181 -4.23 -14.31 4.76
N LEU A 182 -4.39 -15.48 4.11
CA LEU A 182 -5.47 -16.43 4.43
C LEU A 182 -5.11 -17.39 5.57
N ALA A 183 -3.87 -17.38 6.04
CA ALA A 183 -3.43 -18.19 7.17
C ALA A 183 -4.13 -17.73 8.47
N LYS A 184 -4.09 -18.59 9.49
CA LYS A 184 -4.59 -18.23 10.82
C LYS A 184 -3.78 -17.00 11.32
N PRO A 185 -4.45 -15.94 11.78
CA PRO A 185 -3.77 -14.80 12.39
C PRO A 185 -2.85 -15.22 13.52
N LEU A 186 -1.76 -14.49 13.70
CA LEU A 186 -0.89 -14.66 14.87
C LEU A 186 -1.68 -14.33 16.14
N GLU A 187 -1.48 -15.14 17.19
CA GLU A 187 -2.03 -14.80 18.51
C GLU A 187 -1.28 -13.59 19.09
N GLU A 188 -1.94 -12.86 20.00
CA GLU A 188 -1.32 -11.74 20.71
C GLU A 188 -0.01 -12.22 21.37
N SER A 189 1.11 -11.53 21.10
CA SER A 189 2.52 -11.87 21.43
C SER A 189 3.27 -12.85 20.53
N GLN A 190 2.63 -13.55 19.59
CA GLN A 190 3.35 -14.40 18.65
C GLN A 190 4.08 -13.59 17.59
N LYS A 191 5.25 -14.09 17.17
CA LYS A 191 6.04 -13.57 16.06
C LYS A 191 6.50 -14.72 15.17
N TYR A 192 6.82 -14.42 13.92
CA TYR A 192 7.62 -15.30 13.11
C TYR A 192 9.08 -15.25 13.60
N MET A 193 9.78 -16.37 13.52
CA MET A 193 11.18 -16.49 13.95
C MET A 193 11.96 -17.27 12.90
N ILE A 194 13.14 -16.76 12.57
CA ILE A 194 14.15 -17.46 11.81
C ILE A 194 15.23 -17.90 12.80
N ILE A 195 15.33 -19.20 13.01
CA ILE A 195 16.25 -19.80 13.98
C ILE A 195 17.38 -20.46 13.20
N THR A 196 18.59 -19.92 13.33
CA THR A 196 19.80 -20.46 12.73
C THR A 196 20.44 -21.41 13.72
N HIS A 197 20.52 -22.69 13.38
CA HIS A 197 21.10 -23.71 14.25
C HIS A 197 22.63 -23.64 14.16
N THR A 198 23.26 -23.46 15.32
CA THR A 198 24.73 -23.45 15.46
C THR A 198 25.25 -24.82 15.90
N PRO A 199 26.55 -25.12 15.71
CA PRO A 199 27.16 -26.34 16.24
C PRO A 199 26.95 -26.49 17.76
N GLU A 200 27.02 -27.73 18.25
CA GLU A 200 26.82 -28.06 19.68
C GLU A 200 27.69 -27.18 20.60
N GLY A 201 27.06 -26.55 21.59
CA GLY A 201 27.71 -25.69 22.58
C GLY A 201 27.63 -24.18 22.30
N GLN A 202 27.00 -23.75 21.20
CA GLN A 202 26.68 -22.35 20.92
C GLN A 202 25.16 -22.10 20.89
N ASP A 203 24.75 -20.92 21.34
CA ASP A 203 23.34 -20.50 21.28
C ASP A 203 22.90 -20.27 19.83
N ASN A 204 21.72 -20.81 19.51
CA ASN A 204 21.09 -20.58 18.21
C ASN A 204 20.83 -19.08 17.98
N GLY A 205 21.11 -18.62 16.76
CA GLY A 205 20.73 -17.27 16.35
C GLY A 205 19.21 -17.19 16.13
N VAL A 206 18.51 -16.29 16.81
CA VAL A 206 17.06 -16.10 16.66
C VAL A 206 16.77 -14.70 16.12
N LYS A 207 16.24 -14.63 14.90
CA LYS A 207 15.75 -13.38 14.30
C LYS A 207 14.23 -13.37 14.30
N LYS A 208 13.64 -12.44 15.05
CA LYS A 208 12.18 -12.22 15.08
C LYS A 208 11.75 -11.41 13.84
N MET A 209 10.59 -11.75 13.31
CA MET A 209 10.00 -11.15 12.12
C MET A 209 8.52 -10.87 12.40
N GLU A 210 8.06 -9.68 12.01
CA GLU A 210 6.71 -9.20 12.24
C GLU A 210 5.72 -9.67 11.15
N ASN A 211 6.21 -9.85 9.92
CA ASN A 211 5.42 -10.12 8.74
C ASN A 211 5.72 -11.51 8.15
N LEU A 212 4.67 -12.22 7.71
CA LEU A 212 4.80 -13.54 7.12
C LEU A 212 5.63 -13.56 5.84
N ASN A 213 5.33 -12.65 4.91
CA ASN A 213 6.00 -12.58 3.61
C ASN A 213 7.49 -12.29 3.77
N GLU A 214 7.84 -11.36 4.67
CA GLU A 214 9.23 -11.07 4.99
C GLU A 214 9.92 -12.29 5.61
N ALA A 215 9.25 -13.01 6.52
CA ALA A 215 9.79 -14.23 7.13
C ALA A 215 10.02 -15.35 6.11
N VAL A 216 9.05 -15.64 5.24
CA VAL A 216 9.18 -16.65 4.18
C VAL A 216 10.27 -16.25 3.19
N SER A 217 10.30 -14.99 2.76
CA SER A 217 11.31 -14.48 1.83
C SER A 217 12.72 -14.53 2.41
N TYR A 218 12.87 -14.17 3.69
CA TYR A 218 14.15 -14.26 4.39
C TYR A 218 14.60 -15.71 4.53
N PHE A 219 13.71 -16.61 4.96
CA PHE A 219 13.98 -18.04 5.09
C PHE A 219 14.46 -18.67 3.78
N LYS A 220 13.77 -18.39 2.66
CA LYS A 220 14.11 -18.94 1.35
C LYS A 220 15.47 -18.47 0.79
N LYS A 221 16.01 -17.37 1.30
CA LYS A 221 17.33 -16.83 0.92
C LYS A 221 18.49 -17.44 1.74
N GLN A 222 18.19 -18.24 2.77
CA GLN A 222 19.23 -18.87 3.57
C GLN A 222 19.84 -20.09 2.85
N SER A 223 21.06 -20.46 3.25
CA SER A 223 21.79 -21.60 2.70
C SER A 223 22.32 -22.57 3.77
N GLY A 224 21.97 -22.35 5.04
CA GLY A 224 22.45 -23.11 6.20
C GLY A 224 21.37 -23.99 6.82
N ASN A 225 21.58 -24.33 8.10
CA ASN A 225 20.60 -25.04 8.91
C ASN A 225 19.69 -24.01 9.59
N VAL A 226 18.48 -23.86 9.05
CA VAL A 226 17.57 -22.78 9.44
C VAL A 226 16.17 -23.32 9.61
N GLU A 227 15.50 -22.87 10.67
CA GLU A 227 14.11 -23.15 10.97
C GLU A 227 13.29 -21.86 10.86
N LEU A 228 12.19 -21.89 10.11
CA LEU A 228 11.13 -20.90 10.18
C LEU A 228 10.07 -21.40 11.16
N ALA A 229 9.80 -20.62 12.20
CA ALA A 229 8.84 -20.96 13.24
C ALA A 229 7.93 -19.79 13.58
N VAL A 230 6.83 -20.09 14.27
CA VAL A 230 5.93 -19.09 14.88
C VAL A 230 5.81 -19.38 16.37
N GLY A 231 5.84 -18.35 17.21
CA GLY A 231 5.70 -18.55 18.66
C GLY A 231 6.03 -17.31 19.48
N LYS A 232 6.01 -17.47 20.81
CA LYS A 232 6.37 -16.41 21.76
C LYS A 232 7.88 -16.32 21.98
N SER A 233 8.58 -17.45 21.85
CA SER A 233 10.03 -17.55 22.02
C SER A 233 10.56 -18.80 21.30
N ALA A 234 11.88 -18.92 21.15
CA ALA A 234 12.49 -20.12 20.57
C ALA A 234 12.21 -21.40 21.39
N ALA A 235 11.89 -21.27 22.68
CA ALA A 235 11.48 -22.38 23.55
C ALA A 235 9.98 -22.72 23.43
N SER A 236 9.16 -21.75 23.02
CA SER A 236 7.70 -21.89 22.84
C SER A 236 7.33 -21.52 21.41
N LYS A 237 7.62 -22.46 20.50
CA LYS A 237 7.48 -22.30 19.05
C LYS A 237 6.80 -23.50 18.40
N THR A 238 6.17 -23.22 17.27
CA THR A 238 5.69 -24.21 16.30
C THR A 238 6.49 -24.03 15.02
N MET A 239 7.14 -25.10 14.57
CA MET A 239 7.91 -25.10 13.32
C MET A 239 6.98 -25.04 12.12
N LEU A 240 7.27 -24.13 11.19
CA LEU A 240 6.53 -23.94 9.94
C LEU A 240 7.29 -24.48 8.73
N ALA A 241 8.61 -24.32 8.71
CA ALA A 241 9.49 -24.90 7.69
C ALA A 241 10.89 -25.13 8.24
N ASN A 242 11.61 -26.10 7.68
CA ASN A 242 12.99 -26.40 8.04
C ASN A 242 13.86 -26.55 6.79
N MET A 243 15.10 -26.10 6.91
CA MET A 243 16.14 -26.16 5.91
C MET A 243 17.39 -26.77 6.54
N GLU A 244 17.96 -27.77 5.87
CA GLU A 244 19.23 -28.39 6.23
C GLU A 244 20.18 -28.33 5.05
N ASN A 245 21.40 -27.82 5.30
CA ASN A 245 22.43 -27.65 4.27
C ASN A 245 21.90 -26.95 3.01
N GLY A 246 21.06 -25.91 3.20
CA GLY A 246 20.45 -25.15 2.10
C GLY A 246 19.28 -25.85 1.40
N LYS A 247 18.93 -27.08 1.77
CA LYS A 247 17.78 -27.81 1.23
C LYS A 247 16.60 -27.75 2.18
N ILE A 248 15.48 -27.23 1.70
CA ILE A 248 14.20 -27.27 2.44
C ILE A 248 13.76 -28.73 2.52
N ASN A 249 13.73 -29.29 3.73
CA ASN A 249 13.39 -30.70 3.97
C ASN A 249 12.02 -30.87 4.66
N TYR A 250 11.43 -29.78 5.17
CA TYR A 250 10.12 -29.79 5.81
C TYR A 250 9.37 -28.47 5.59
N VAL A 251 8.07 -28.57 5.38
CA VAL A 251 7.10 -27.48 5.45
C VAL A 251 5.84 -28.04 6.09
N ALA A 252 5.29 -27.37 7.10
CA ALA A 252 4.06 -27.78 7.76
C ALA A 252 2.90 -27.83 6.77
N ARG A 253 2.06 -28.87 6.86
CA ARG A 253 1.02 -29.17 5.84
C ARG A 253 -0.01 -28.05 5.68
N ASP A 254 -0.43 -27.44 6.78
CA ASP A 254 -1.36 -26.31 6.81
C ASP A 254 -0.71 -24.99 6.36
N PHE A 255 0.62 -24.93 6.36
CA PHE A 255 1.41 -23.79 5.90
C PHE A 255 1.90 -23.91 4.45
N GLU A 256 1.88 -25.12 3.88
CA GLU A 256 2.49 -25.44 2.58
C GLU A 256 2.02 -24.53 1.44
N ARG A 257 0.72 -24.26 1.37
CA ARG A 257 0.15 -23.37 0.34
C ARG A 257 0.73 -21.97 0.44
N THR A 258 0.74 -21.41 1.64
CA THR A 258 1.24 -20.05 1.90
C THR A 258 2.75 -19.98 1.72
N PHE A 259 3.48 -21.04 2.06
CA PHE A 259 4.92 -21.12 1.85
C PHE A 259 5.29 -21.17 0.36
N LYS A 260 4.60 -22.00 -0.44
CA LYS A 260 4.87 -22.15 -1.87
C LYS A 260 4.47 -20.91 -2.66
N SER A 261 3.31 -20.35 -2.37
CA SER A 261 2.73 -19.21 -3.07
C SER A 261 2.31 -18.15 -2.05
N PRO A 262 3.26 -17.40 -1.46
CA PRO A 262 2.93 -16.33 -0.53
C PRO A 262 2.06 -15.29 -1.26
N PRO A 263 1.04 -14.73 -0.58
CA PRO A 263 0.20 -13.69 -1.16
C PRO A 263 1.09 -12.50 -1.57
N MET A 264 0.92 -11.98 -2.79
CA MET A 264 1.72 -10.85 -3.25
C MET A 264 1.28 -9.56 -2.54
N PRO A 265 2.23 -8.69 -2.13
CA PRO A 265 1.89 -7.35 -1.67
C PRO A 265 1.21 -6.54 -2.75
N GLN A 266 0.29 -5.68 -2.32
CA GLN A 266 -0.22 -4.55 -3.11
C GLN A 266 0.34 -3.27 -2.52
N THR A 267 0.98 -2.47 -3.36
CA THR A 267 1.53 -1.17 -3.01
C THR A 267 0.48 -0.09 -3.20
N PHE A 268 0.38 0.81 -2.22
CA PHE A 268 -0.42 2.02 -2.25
C PHE A 268 0.50 3.20 -1.97
N TRP A 269 0.55 4.13 -2.92
CA TRP A 269 1.33 5.36 -2.78
C TRP A 269 0.54 6.38 -1.97
N LEU A 270 1.27 7.13 -1.16
CA LEU A 270 0.74 8.11 -0.24
C LEU A 270 1.45 9.44 -0.48
N ASN A 271 0.75 10.54 -0.26
CA ASN A 271 1.37 11.86 -0.27
C ASN A 271 0.71 12.74 0.79
N HIS A 272 1.50 13.21 1.76
CA HIS A 272 1.03 14.10 2.83
C HIS A 272 -0.28 13.64 3.50
N GLY A 273 -0.36 12.34 3.81
CA GLY A 273 -1.54 11.74 4.43
C GLY A 273 -2.74 11.53 3.49
N GLU A 274 -2.61 11.83 2.19
CA GLU A 274 -3.54 11.45 1.13
C GLU A 274 -3.21 10.08 0.56
N GLY A 275 -4.19 9.47 -0.11
CA GLY A 275 -4.09 8.11 -0.65
C GLY A 275 -5.03 7.12 0.04
N PHE A 276 -4.79 5.84 -0.25
CA PHE A 276 -5.52 4.73 0.37
C PHE A 276 -4.88 4.39 1.71
N GLY A 277 -5.48 4.88 2.80
CA GLY A 277 -5.01 4.62 4.16
C GLY A 277 -5.24 3.18 4.63
N ARG A 278 -5.00 2.94 5.92
CA ARG A 278 -5.02 1.63 6.60
C ARG A 278 -6.21 0.75 6.23
N GLU A 279 -7.42 1.25 6.44
CA GLU A 279 -8.64 0.47 6.22
C GLU A 279 -8.98 0.33 4.74
N HIS A 280 -8.70 1.34 3.91
CA HIS A 280 -8.92 1.27 2.46
C HIS A 280 -8.04 0.20 1.84
N ALA A 281 -6.74 0.22 2.14
CA ALA A 281 -5.79 -0.77 1.67
C ALA A 281 -6.23 -2.18 2.09
N ALA A 282 -6.63 -2.36 3.36
CA ALA A 282 -7.12 -3.63 3.87
C ALA A 282 -8.40 -4.13 3.18
N ASN A 283 -9.33 -3.24 2.85
CA ASN A 283 -10.56 -3.61 2.14
C ASN A 283 -10.29 -3.92 0.67
N LEU A 284 -9.42 -3.16 0.01
CA LEU A 284 -9.04 -3.35 -1.39
C LEU A 284 -8.35 -4.70 -1.62
N VAL A 285 -7.38 -5.09 -0.79
CA VAL A 285 -6.70 -6.39 -0.93
C VAL A 285 -7.58 -7.59 -0.61
N GLN A 286 -8.69 -7.38 0.11
CA GLN A 286 -9.74 -8.39 0.31
C GLN A 286 -10.71 -8.48 -0.89
N GLY A 287 -10.49 -7.69 -1.94
CA GLY A 287 -11.32 -7.64 -3.14
C GLY A 287 -12.58 -6.78 -3.01
N ARG A 288 -12.70 -5.96 -1.96
CA ARG A 288 -13.83 -5.05 -1.78
C ARG A 288 -13.60 -3.75 -2.54
N SER A 289 -14.69 -2.99 -2.71
CA SER A 289 -14.63 -1.65 -3.30
C SER A 289 -14.65 -0.58 -2.23
N VAL A 290 -13.89 0.49 -2.43
CA VAL A 290 -13.87 1.69 -1.57
C VAL A 290 -14.26 2.90 -2.39
N TYR A 291 -15.04 3.82 -1.84
CA TYR A 291 -15.40 5.08 -2.47
C TYR A 291 -14.40 6.18 -2.11
N ARG A 292 -14.03 6.98 -3.10
CA ARG A 292 -13.17 8.17 -2.98
C ARG A 292 -13.81 9.33 -3.71
N ASP A 293 -13.76 10.51 -3.11
CA ASP A 293 -14.27 11.78 -3.65
C ASP A 293 -13.16 12.81 -3.90
N ASP A 294 -11.92 12.37 -3.80
CA ASP A 294 -10.70 13.17 -3.86
C ASP A 294 -9.68 12.64 -4.89
N LEU A 295 -10.14 11.83 -5.85
CA LEU A 295 -9.29 11.33 -6.93
C LEU A 295 -9.04 12.45 -7.94
N LEU A 296 -7.87 12.46 -8.57
CA LEU A 296 -7.63 13.31 -9.74
C LEU A 296 -7.32 12.47 -10.97
N ASN A 297 -7.77 12.93 -12.12
CA ASN A 297 -7.43 12.32 -13.40
C ASN A 297 -6.05 12.80 -13.89
N ARG A 298 -5.62 12.33 -15.07
CA ARG A 298 -4.34 12.69 -15.70
C ARG A 298 -4.11 14.21 -15.85
N ASP A 299 -5.19 14.97 -16.02
CA ASP A 299 -5.17 16.43 -16.19
C ASP A 299 -5.25 17.18 -14.84
N GLY A 300 -5.21 16.45 -13.71
CA GLY A 300 -5.38 17.03 -12.37
C GLY A 300 -6.83 17.43 -12.04
N VAL A 301 -7.81 17.02 -12.86
CA VAL A 301 -9.22 17.33 -12.62
C VAL A 301 -9.78 16.39 -11.55
N PRO A 302 -10.39 16.93 -10.48
CA PRO A 302 -10.98 16.11 -9.43
C PRO A 302 -12.18 15.31 -9.93
N TYR A 303 -12.30 14.08 -9.45
CA TYR A 303 -13.46 13.23 -9.66
C TYR A 303 -13.65 12.26 -8.48
N ASN A 304 -14.84 11.69 -8.41
CA ASN A 304 -15.22 10.67 -7.45
C ASN A 304 -15.41 9.32 -8.15
N ALA A 305 -15.06 8.25 -7.45
CA ALA A 305 -15.31 6.90 -7.92
C ALA A 305 -15.31 5.88 -6.79
N TRP A 306 -15.99 4.77 -7.04
CA TRP A 306 -15.64 3.52 -6.36
C TRP A 306 -14.42 2.90 -7.01
N VAL A 307 -13.47 2.46 -6.20
CA VAL A 307 -12.21 1.85 -6.60
C VAL A 307 -12.15 0.40 -6.12
N GLN A 308 -11.68 -0.51 -6.96
CA GLN A 308 -11.46 -1.92 -6.65
C GLN A 308 -10.17 -2.41 -7.34
N LEU A 309 -9.42 -3.33 -6.73
CA LEU A 309 -8.32 -3.99 -7.43
C LEU A 309 -8.86 -4.88 -8.57
N ASP A 310 -8.32 -4.70 -9.78
CA ASP A 310 -8.72 -5.44 -10.97
C ASP A 310 -7.94 -6.75 -11.07
N THR A 311 -8.59 -7.84 -10.67
CA THR A 311 -8.06 -9.20 -10.76
C THR A 311 -8.31 -9.88 -12.11
N ASP A 312 -9.03 -9.22 -13.02
CA ASP A 312 -9.29 -9.73 -14.37
C ASP A 312 -8.15 -9.35 -15.35
N LYS A 313 -7.26 -8.43 -14.96
CA LYS A 313 -6.11 -7.97 -15.74
C LYS A 313 -4.79 -8.55 -15.23
N ALA A 314 -3.77 -8.52 -16.09
CA ALA A 314 -2.40 -8.80 -15.66
C ALA A 314 -1.94 -7.75 -14.64
N ARG A 315 -0.99 -8.15 -13.78
CA ARG A 315 -0.29 -7.23 -12.89
C ARG A 315 0.60 -6.29 -13.69
N ASP A 316 0.89 -5.13 -13.10
CA ASP A 316 1.90 -4.21 -13.62
C ASP A 316 3.32 -4.78 -13.48
N ARG A 317 4.32 -4.04 -13.97
CA ARG A 317 5.74 -4.41 -13.86
C ARG A 317 6.28 -4.50 -12.43
N ASN A 318 5.57 -3.94 -11.45
CA ASN A 318 5.93 -3.97 -10.03
C ASN A 318 5.13 -5.05 -9.28
N ASP A 319 4.51 -5.97 -10.01
CA ASP A 319 3.64 -7.01 -9.49
C ASP A 319 2.42 -6.47 -8.71
N ASN A 320 1.93 -5.27 -8.99
CA ASN A 320 0.68 -4.75 -8.42
C ASN A 320 -0.53 -5.04 -9.31
N LEU A 321 -1.70 -5.17 -8.70
CA LEU A 321 -2.97 -5.18 -9.45
C LEU A 321 -3.31 -3.74 -9.85
N THR A 322 -3.79 -3.58 -11.09
CA THR A 322 -4.34 -2.31 -11.56
C THR A 322 -5.64 -1.97 -10.82
N MET A 323 -6.03 -0.69 -10.82
CA MET A 323 -7.28 -0.22 -10.20
C MET A 323 -8.40 -0.17 -11.24
N ARG A 324 -9.60 -0.61 -10.82
CA ARG A 324 -10.85 -0.44 -11.55
C ARG A 324 -11.67 0.66 -10.89
N HIS A 325 -12.11 1.62 -11.69
CA HIS A 325 -12.85 2.79 -11.25
C HIS A 325 -14.29 2.71 -11.76
N PHE A 326 -15.26 2.92 -10.87
CA PHE A 326 -16.68 3.07 -11.21
C PHE A 326 -17.08 4.50 -10.87
N THR A 327 -17.08 5.37 -11.87
CA THR A 327 -17.37 6.80 -11.73
C THR A 327 -18.87 7.05 -11.54
N ASP A 328 -19.27 8.30 -11.33
CA ASP A 328 -20.69 8.69 -11.29
C ASP A 328 -21.49 8.25 -12.54
N ALA A 329 -20.83 8.13 -13.70
CA ALA A 329 -21.46 7.62 -14.92
C ALA A 329 -21.94 6.16 -14.79
N TYR A 330 -21.28 5.38 -13.92
CA TYR A 330 -21.69 4.01 -13.59
C TYR A 330 -22.98 3.99 -12.72
N GLY A 331 -23.19 5.05 -11.93
CA GLY A 331 -24.46 5.32 -11.25
C GLY A 331 -24.74 4.49 -9.99
N TYR A 332 -23.72 3.87 -9.37
CA TYR A 332 -23.90 3.12 -8.14
C TYR A 332 -23.99 4.04 -6.90
N ASP A 333 -25.22 4.20 -6.40
CA ASP A 333 -25.54 4.95 -5.18
C ASP A 333 -25.83 3.99 -4.02
N VAL A 334 -24.93 3.94 -3.04
CA VAL A 334 -25.04 3.04 -1.88
C VAL A 334 -26.26 3.36 -1.01
N LYS A 335 -26.61 4.64 -0.85
CA LYS A 335 -27.74 5.08 -0.04
C LYS A 335 -29.06 4.68 -0.69
N ALA A 336 -29.17 4.88 -2.01
CA ALA A 336 -30.31 4.39 -2.79
C ALA A 336 -30.43 2.86 -2.70
N GLN A 337 -29.31 2.13 -2.75
CA GLN A 337 -29.32 0.67 -2.58
C GLN A 337 -29.81 0.24 -1.19
N LEU A 338 -29.30 0.86 -0.12
CA LEU A 338 -29.71 0.57 1.26
C LEU A 338 -31.21 0.77 1.47
N ASN A 339 -31.79 1.83 0.88
CA ASN A 339 -33.21 2.15 1.01
C ASN A 339 -34.15 1.07 0.48
N ASN A 340 -33.68 0.18 -0.42
CA ASN A 340 -34.46 -0.91 -0.98
C ASN A 340 -34.70 -2.08 0.00
N TYR A 341 -33.96 -2.13 1.13
CA TYR A 341 -33.99 -3.27 2.06
C TYR A 341 -34.51 -2.89 3.45
N ARG A 342 -35.11 -3.86 4.14
CA ARG A 342 -35.61 -3.77 5.52
C ARG A 342 -34.44 -3.92 6.51
N ILE A 343 -33.64 -2.88 6.65
CA ILE A 343 -32.46 -2.80 7.53
C ILE A 343 -32.78 -1.88 8.72
N LYS A 344 -32.65 -2.37 9.95
CA LYS A 344 -33.00 -1.64 11.18
C LYS A 344 -32.15 -0.39 11.37
N GLU A 345 -30.85 -0.46 11.05
CA GLU A 345 -29.93 0.67 11.15
C GLU A 345 -30.27 1.82 10.20
N MET A 346 -31.14 1.60 9.19
CA MET A 346 -31.63 2.66 8.30
C MET A 346 -32.80 3.47 8.88
N GLU A 347 -33.37 3.06 10.02
CA GLU A 347 -34.51 3.74 10.65
C GLU A 347 -34.09 5.00 11.42
N ASP A 348 -32.88 5.00 12.01
CA ASP A 348 -32.30 6.16 12.67
C ASP A 348 -31.25 6.85 11.76
N PRO A 349 -31.31 8.18 11.56
CA PRO A 349 -30.39 8.89 10.69
C PRO A 349 -28.91 8.77 11.07
N LYS A 350 -28.58 8.67 12.37
CA LYS A 350 -27.19 8.56 12.83
C LYS A 350 -26.64 7.17 12.55
N THR A 351 -27.43 6.11 12.78
CA THR A 351 -27.03 4.75 12.44
C THR A 351 -26.97 4.54 10.93
N ALA A 352 -27.88 5.15 10.17
CA ALA A 352 -27.88 5.10 8.71
C ALA A 352 -26.60 5.72 8.14
N GLN A 353 -26.22 6.91 8.62
CA GLN A 353 -24.98 7.56 8.18
C GLN A 353 -23.74 6.75 8.55
N LYS A 354 -23.71 6.13 9.74
CA LYS A 354 -22.60 5.25 10.14
C LYS A 354 -22.50 4.02 9.24
N LEU A 355 -23.63 3.40 8.89
CA LEU A 355 -23.69 2.26 7.99
C LEU A 355 -23.23 2.66 6.58
N GLU A 356 -23.72 3.77 6.06
CA GLU A 356 -23.32 4.33 4.76
C GLU A 356 -21.81 4.58 4.73
N ASN A 357 -21.26 5.31 5.70
CA ASN A 357 -19.83 5.58 5.81
C ASN A 357 -19.01 4.28 5.91
N ALA A 358 -19.52 3.27 6.62
CA ALA A 358 -18.84 1.99 6.71
C ALA A 358 -18.72 1.31 5.33
N LEU A 359 -19.81 1.31 4.55
CA LEU A 359 -19.83 0.74 3.20
C LEU A 359 -19.02 1.56 2.19
N LEU A 360 -19.02 2.88 2.29
CA LEU A 360 -18.16 3.77 1.48
C LEU A 360 -16.68 3.45 1.70
N ASN A 361 -16.27 3.16 2.93
CA ASN A 361 -14.90 2.74 3.23
C ASN A 361 -14.61 1.27 2.85
N GLY A 362 -15.58 0.56 2.25
CA GLY A 362 -15.45 -0.83 1.86
C GLY A 362 -15.53 -1.83 3.01
N HIS A 363 -15.99 -1.41 4.19
CA HIS A 363 -16.17 -2.34 5.30
C HIS A 363 -17.34 -3.30 5.05
N ARG A 364 -17.35 -4.39 5.81
CA ARG A 364 -18.43 -5.36 5.88
C ARG A 364 -19.12 -5.29 7.25
N PRO A 365 -19.98 -4.28 7.51
CA PRO A 365 -20.61 -4.11 8.81
C PRO A 365 -21.63 -5.20 9.12
N LEU A 366 -21.81 -5.50 10.40
CA LEU A 366 -22.90 -6.33 10.90
C LEU A 366 -24.15 -5.44 11.06
N ILE A 367 -25.23 -5.83 10.42
CA ILE A 367 -26.52 -5.13 10.41
C ILE A 367 -27.63 -6.05 10.90
N THR A 368 -28.78 -5.46 11.20
CA THR A 368 -30.00 -6.18 11.60
C THR A 368 -31.04 -6.08 10.50
N VAL A 369 -31.47 -7.22 9.98
CA VAL A 369 -32.54 -7.33 8.98
C VAL A 369 -33.75 -8.05 9.56
N PHE A 370 -34.93 -7.73 9.03
CA PHE A 370 -36.16 -8.42 9.40
C PHE A 370 -36.50 -9.51 8.38
N LYS A 371 -36.66 -10.74 8.85
CA LYS A 371 -37.12 -11.90 8.07
C LYS A 371 -38.23 -12.61 8.85
N ASP A 372 -39.39 -12.81 8.22
CA ASP A 372 -40.55 -13.46 8.83
C ASP A 372 -40.97 -12.85 10.19
N GLY A 373 -40.81 -11.53 10.35
CA GLY A 373 -41.09 -10.81 11.59
C GLY A 373 -40.03 -10.96 12.69
N GLN A 374 -38.92 -11.67 12.42
CA GLN A 374 -37.81 -11.84 13.35
C GLN A 374 -36.57 -11.05 12.91
N GLU A 375 -35.89 -10.47 13.91
CA GLU A 375 -34.58 -9.83 13.70
C GLU A 375 -33.50 -10.88 13.48
N ASN A 376 -32.73 -10.70 12.42
CA ASN A 376 -31.60 -11.54 12.08
C ASN A 376 -30.37 -10.66 11.83
N LYS A 377 -29.23 -11.04 12.41
CA LYS A 377 -27.96 -10.35 12.17
C LYS A 377 -27.31 -10.88 10.90
N MET A 378 -26.85 -9.97 10.05
CA MET A 378 -26.21 -10.28 8.78
C MET A 378 -25.05 -9.31 8.54
N PHE A 379 -23.98 -9.80 7.93
CA PHE A 379 -22.95 -8.95 7.37
C PHE A 379 -23.39 -8.40 6.02
N LEU A 380 -23.20 -7.11 5.79
CA LEU A 380 -23.53 -6.42 4.55
C LEU A 380 -22.27 -5.99 3.81
N GLU A 381 -22.23 -6.13 2.49
CA GLU A 381 -21.09 -5.71 1.66
C GLU A 381 -21.57 -5.11 0.33
N THR A 382 -20.86 -4.10 -0.17
CA THR A 382 -21.09 -3.54 -1.50
C THR A 382 -20.57 -4.47 -2.60
N ALA A 383 -21.36 -4.65 -3.64
CA ALA A 383 -20.98 -5.38 -4.84
C ALA A 383 -21.07 -4.42 -6.04
N VAL A 384 -20.23 -3.39 -6.04
CA VAL A 384 -20.29 -2.23 -6.97
C VAL A 384 -20.32 -2.69 -8.42
N ARG A 385 -19.44 -3.60 -8.84
CA ARG A 385 -19.40 -4.20 -10.20
C ARG A 385 -20.74 -4.78 -10.68
N TYR A 386 -21.59 -5.21 -9.76
CA TYR A 386 -22.92 -5.77 -10.06
C TYR A 386 -24.05 -4.82 -9.71
N GLY A 387 -23.71 -3.67 -9.11
CA GLY A 387 -24.61 -2.64 -8.64
C GLY A 387 -25.60 -3.15 -7.59
N LYS A 388 -25.12 -3.98 -6.65
CA LYS A 388 -25.95 -4.65 -5.64
C LYS A 388 -25.32 -4.57 -4.25
N LEU A 389 -26.08 -5.04 -3.26
CA LEU A 389 -25.60 -5.39 -1.93
C LEU A 389 -25.59 -6.91 -1.77
N ASN A 390 -24.60 -7.42 -1.06
CA ASN A 390 -24.48 -8.83 -0.68
C ASN A 390 -24.68 -8.97 0.82
N PHE A 391 -25.44 -9.98 1.21
CA PHE A 391 -25.74 -10.31 2.60
C PHE A 391 -25.09 -11.65 2.93
N TYR A 392 -24.43 -11.72 4.09
CA TYR A 392 -23.80 -12.93 4.57
C TYR A 392 -24.23 -13.19 6.01
N ARG A 393 -24.44 -14.46 6.34
CA ARG A 393 -24.57 -14.91 7.72
C ARG A 393 -23.28 -14.70 8.49
N GLU A 394 -23.35 -14.80 9.82
CA GLU A 394 -22.17 -14.73 10.69
C GLU A 394 -21.14 -15.84 10.39
N ASP A 395 -21.57 -16.99 9.85
CA ASP A 395 -20.68 -18.07 9.39
C ASP A 395 -20.06 -17.81 8.00
N GLY A 396 -20.34 -16.64 7.40
CA GLY A 396 -19.83 -16.21 6.10
C GLY A 396 -20.61 -16.73 4.89
N LYS A 397 -21.65 -17.55 5.07
CA LYS A 397 -22.47 -18.02 3.95
C LYS A 397 -23.32 -16.91 3.36
N PRO A 398 -23.38 -16.77 2.02
CA PRO A 398 -24.23 -15.77 1.39
C PRO A 398 -25.70 -16.12 1.57
N GLU A 399 -26.53 -15.09 1.72
CA GLU A 399 -27.99 -15.18 1.77
C GLU A 399 -28.64 -14.41 0.61
N LYS A 400 -29.83 -14.86 0.19
CA LYS A 400 -30.56 -14.21 -0.90
C LYS A 400 -31.11 -12.87 -0.42
N ARG A 401 -30.53 -11.78 -0.91
CA ARG A 401 -30.95 -10.39 -0.60
C ARG A 401 -32.43 -10.13 -0.85
N GLU A 402 -33.05 -10.86 -1.78
CA GLU A 402 -34.45 -10.73 -2.15
C GLU A 402 -35.38 -11.00 -0.95
N GLN A 403 -34.92 -11.78 0.03
CA GLN A 403 -35.65 -12.05 1.28
C GLN A 403 -35.76 -10.82 2.19
N PHE A 404 -34.93 -9.78 1.97
CA PHE A 404 -34.87 -8.59 2.81
C PHE A 404 -35.39 -7.33 2.09
N LEU A 405 -35.90 -7.47 0.85
CA LEU A 405 -36.43 -6.34 0.09
C LEU A 405 -37.68 -5.76 0.74
N LYS A 406 -37.84 -4.44 0.63
CA LYS A 406 -39.13 -3.77 0.84
C LYS A 406 -40.04 -4.04 -0.34
N GLU A 407 -41.36 -3.96 -0.14
CA GLU A 407 -42.34 -4.09 -1.21
C GLU A 407 -42.12 -3.03 -2.32
N THR A 408 -41.68 -1.83 -1.94
CA THR A 408 -41.30 -0.73 -2.85
C THR A 408 -39.98 -0.96 -3.59
N GLY A 409 -39.15 -1.95 -3.19
CA GLY A 409 -37.84 -2.21 -3.79
C GLY A 409 -37.88 -3.00 -5.11
N LEU A 410 -39.01 -3.65 -5.42
CA LEU A 410 -39.19 -4.45 -6.64
C LEU A 410 -39.22 -3.58 -7.91
N GLU A 411 -39.79 -2.37 -7.86
CA GLU A 411 -39.89 -1.46 -9.01
C GLU A 411 -38.56 -0.72 -9.31
N VAL A 412 -37.78 -0.39 -8.27
CA VAL A 412 -36.50 0.32 -8.40
C VAL A 412 -35.37 -0.58 -8.93
N SER A 413 -35.38 -1.87 -8.59
CA SER A 413 -34.34 -2.83 -9.05
C SER A 413 -34.32 -3.02 -10.58
N ASN A 414 -35.48 -2.93 -11.22
CA ASN A 414 -35.63 -3.06 -12.68
C ASN A 414 -35.17 -1.80 -13.45
N SER A 415 -35.26 -0.60 -12.86
CA SER A 415 -34.79 0.63 -13.50
C SER A 415 -33.27 0.81 -13.40
N PHE A 416 -32.66 0.41 -12.29
CA PHE A 416 -31.21 0.41 -12.11
C PHE A 416 -30.50 -0.57 -13.06
N SER A 417 -31.05 -1.77 -13.24
CA SER A 417 -30.49 -2.79 -14.13
C SER A 417 -30.37 -2.27 -15.59
N LYS A 418 -31.36 -1.50 -16.05
CA LYS A 418 -31.35 -0.85 -17.38
C LYS A 418 -30.30 0.28 -17.51
N LYS A 419 -30.08 1.09 -16.46
CA LYS A 419 -29.03 2.13 -16.47
C LYS A 419 -27.63 1.52 -16.47
N MET A 420 -27.41 0.45 -15.70
CA MET A 420 -26.12 -0.23 -15.62
C MET A 420 -25.72 -0.87 -16.97
N GLU A 421 -26.67 -1.43 -17.73
CA GLU A 421 -26.40 -1.94 -19.08
C GLU A 421 -25.95 -0.85 -20.06
N GLN A 422 -26.45 0.38 -19.91
CA GLN A 422 -26.04 1.54 -20.72
C GLN A 422 -24.70 2.14 -20.27
N GLY A 423 -24.38 2.13 -18.97
CA GLY A 423 -23.12 2.63 -18.41
C GLY A 423 -21.91 1.72 -18.67
N LYS A 424 -22.12 0.40 -18.66
CA LYS A 424 -21.06 -0.60 -18.95
C LYS A 424 -20.39 -0.43 -20.32
N GLN A 425 -21.05 0.19 -21.30
CA GLN A 425 -20.46 0.47 -22.62
C GLN A 425 -19.57 1.73 -22.63
N LYS A 426 -19.73 2.66 -21.67
CA LYS A 426 -18.96 3.91 -21.61
C LYS A 426 -17.71 3.81 -20.73
N ASP A 427 -17.75 3.01 -19.66
CA ASP A 427 -16.59 2.80 -18.79
C ASP A 427 -15.47 1.98 -19.46
N VAL A 428 -15.82 1.12 -20.44
CA VAL A 428 -14.82 0.44 -21.26
C VAL A 428 -14.03 1.44 -22.12
N ALA A 429 -14.63 2.57 -22.53
CA ALA A 429 -13.94 3.58 -23.34
C ALA A 429 -13.13 4.59 -22.50
N GLN A 430 -13.63 5.04 -21.34
CA GLN A 430 -12.90 5.98 -20.47
C GLN A 430 -11.82 5.30 -19.61
N GLY A 431 -12.00 4.02 -19.25
CA GLY A 431 -10.97 3.20 -18.62
C GLY A 431 -9.87 2.73 -19.58
N GLN A 432 -10.16 2.67 -20.89
CA GLN A 432 -9.16 2.33 -21.93
C GLN A 432 -8.39 3.54 -22.46
N GLY A 433 -8.96 4.75 -22.41
CA GLY A 433 -8.24 6.01 -22.68
C GLY A 433 -7.19 6.37 -21.62
N MET A 434 -7.13 5.60 -20.53
CA MET A 434 -6.08 5.65 -19.50
C MET A 434 -5.05 4.51 -19.63
N THR A 435 -5.11 3.68 -20.69
CA THR A 435 -4.15 2.61 -20.99
C THR A 435 -3.58 2.69 -22.41
N MET A 436 -3.66 3.86 -23.04
CA MET A 436 -2.81 4.22 -24.17
C MET A 436 -2.00 5.47 -23.84
#